data_AF-A0A8H7XR07-F1
#
_entry.id   AF-A0A8H7XR07-F1
#
_cell.length_a   1.000
_cell.length_b   1.000
_cell.length_c   1.000
_cell.angle_alpha   90.00
_cell.angle_beta   90.00
_cell.angle_gamma   90.00
#
_symmetry.space_group_name_H-M   'P 1'
#
loop_
_entity.id
_entity.type
_entity.pdbx_description
1 polymer ?
#
loop_
_entity_poly.entity_id
_entity_poly.type
_entity_poly.pdbx_seq_one_letter_code
_entity_poly.pdbx_strand_id
1 'polypeptide(L)'
;MSGHLALPAFHTNQLTEENTMLQEKVTQLQRQLALAELLEEEDTKPKKPQRKKGNSQKSGAASVGGSSTPSDPLALLTETVANLQKAMTEEREKMANLRKAMTEEREAMTEECEKVANLQKAMTEEREALTEECEKVANLQKAMMTEEREARQKVEATLANLQKAMTEEREKVANLQKAMTEEREAWQKVEATLASERDERLWQLSEVAGRTGELEQWAVTADPEILDRIRLRSLLDEGQAKLARFAGLVSEKDTTSYASMTWRLKLKGEDGEPAADDARLRTARSLLTGRGGIIPQAIQVLVDNKDAMRLLTETKSSIRNWGNHFAHHLASKPAEDKKGMLGILEFVSGSSM
;
A
#
# COMPACT_ATOMS: atom_id res chain seq x y z
N MET A 1 6.06 27.48 11.83
CA MET A 1 4.60 27.65 11.60
C MET A 1 4.42 27.90 10.11
N SER A 2 3.81 27.08 9.26
CA SER A 2 3.10 25.81 9.41
C SER A 2 3.46 24.99 8.16
N GLY A 3 4.27 23.94 8.33
CA GLY A 3 4.66 23.06 7.22
C GLY A 3 3.56 22.04 6.96
N HIS A 4 2.58 22.40 6.15
CA HIS A 4 1.62 21.44 5.59
C HIS A 4 2.38 20.48 4.67
N LEU A 5 2.65 19.27 5.18
CA LEU A 5 3.09 18.12 4.39
C LEU A 5 1.94 17.74 3.45
N ALA A 6 1.99 18.27 2.23
CA ALA A 6 1.16 17.81 1.14
C ALA A 6 1.50 16.35 0.84
N LEU A 7 0.59 15.44 1.21
CA LEU A 7 0.65 14.04 0.80
C LEU A 7 0.70 13.97 -0.73
N PRO A 8 1.52 13.07 -1.32
CA PRO A 8 1.72 13.01 -2.75
C PRO A 8 0.44 12.53 -3.44
N ALA A 9 -0.30 13.48 -4.04
CA ALA A 9 -1.51 13.26 -4.83
C ALA A 9 -1.32 12.36 -6.07
N PHE A 10 -0.08 11.93 -6.34
CA PHE A 10 0.25 11.08 -7.48
C PHE A 10 -0.22 9.63 -7.32
N HIS A 11 -0.19 9.08 -6.10
CA HIS A 11 -0.62 7.68 -5.90
C HIS A 11 -2.13 7.51 -5.87
N THR A 12 -2.90 8.54 -5.50
CA THR A 12 -4.36 8.47 -5.50
C THR A 12 -4.94 8.46 -6.91
N ASN A 13 -4.31 9.17 -7.86
CA ASN A 13 -4.80 9.22 -9.24
C ASN A 13 -4.60 7.90 -9.99
N GLN A 14 -3.48 7.21 -9.77
CA GLN A 14 -3.21 5.92 -10.40
C GLN A 14 -4.17 4.83 -9.92
N LEU A 15 -4.46 4.80 -8.62
CA LEU A 15 -5.45 3.88 -8.04
C LEU A 15 -6.87 4.17 -8.53
N THR A 16 -7.22 5.43 -8.84
CA THR A 16 -8.53 5.74 -9.43
C THR A 16 -8.63 5.30 -10.89
N GLU A 17 -7.57 5.44 -11.69
CA GLU A 17 -7.54 5.00 -13.09
C GLU A 17 -7.59 3.46 -13.21
N GLU A 18 -6.91 2.74 -12.33
CA GLU A 18 -6.99 1.27 -12.32
C GLU A 18 -8.39 0.77 -11.93
N ASN A 19 -9.05 1.44 -10.99
CA ASN A 19 -10.42 1.09 -10.59
C ASN A 19 -11.45 1.39 -11.69
N THR A 20 -11.31 2.49 -12.45
CA THR A 20 -12.21 2.78 -13.56
C THR A 20 -12.03 1.78 -14.71
N MET A 21 -10.79 1.40 -15.02
CA MET A 21 -10.50 0.38 -16.04
C MET A 21 -11.08 -0.99 -15.65
N LEU A 22 -10.98 -1.38 -14.37
CA LEU A 22 -11.56 -2.63 -13.89
C LEU A 22 -13.10 -2.63 -13.99
N GLN A 23 -13.76 -1.52 -13.64
CA GLN A 23 -15.22 -1.39 -13.78
C GLN A 23 -15.68 -1.49 -15.23
N GLU A 24 -14.95 -0.87 -16.16
CA GLU A 24 -15.27 -0.94 -17.58
C GLU A 24 -15.15 -2.37 -18.12
N LYS A 25 -14.11 -3.11 -17.70
CA LYS A 25 -13.89 -4.51 -18.08
C LYS A 25 -14.96 -5.45 -17.53
N VAL A 26 -15.40 -5.24 -16.29
CA VAL A 26 -16.54 -6.00 -15.70
C VAL A 26 -17.82 -5.76 -16.51
N THR A 27 -18.08 -4.50 -16.89
CA THR A 27 -19.26 -4.14 -17.68
C THR A 27 -19.20 -4.77 -19.08
N GLN A 28 -18.02 -4.84 -19.70
CA GLN A 28 -17.81 -5.49 -20.98
C GLN A 28 -18.07 -7.00 -20.92
N LEU A 29 -17.58 -7.68 -19.87
CA LEU A 29 -17.82 -9.11 -19.67
C LEU A 29 -19.30 -9.42 -19.42
N GLN A 30 -20.01 -8.58 -18.67
CA GLN A 30 -21.46 -8.72 -18.48
C GLN A 30 -22.24 -8.60 -19.80
N ARG A 31 -21.83 -7.69 -20.70
CA ARG A 31 -22.44 -7.60 -22.05
C ARG A 31 -22.15 -8.83 -22.91
N GLN A 32 -20.95 -9.40 -22.81
CA GLN A 32 -20.61 -10.62 -23.53
C GLN A 32 -21.41 -11.82 -23.03
N LEU A 33 -21.63 -11.94 -21.71
CA LEU A 33 -22.45 -12.99 -21.12
C LEU A 33 -23.92 -12.88 -21.61
N ALA A 34 -24.49 -11.68 -21.60
CA ALA A 34 -25.85 -11.45 -22.08
C ALA A 34 -26.04 -11.78 -23.58
N LEU A 35 -25.01 -11.56 -24.40
CA LEU A 35 -25.04 -11.97 -25.82
C LEU A 35 -24.95 -13.48 -26.01
N ALA A 36 -24.21 -14.18 -25.15
CA ALA A 36 -24.11 -15.64 -25.20
C ALA A 36 -25.44 -16.30 -24.82
N GLU A 37 -26.15 -15.79 -23.81
CA GLU A 37 -27.47 -16.29 -23.41
C GLU A 37 -28.52 -16.16 -24.52
N LEU A 38 -28.47 -15.09 -25.32
CA LEU A 38 -29.38 -14.90 -26.47
C LEU A 38 -29.10 -15.88 -27.62
N LEU A 39 -27.86 -16.35 -27.78
CA LEU A 39 -27.50 -17.30 -28.83
C LEU A 39 -27.91 -18.74 -28.48
N GLU A 40 -28.00 -19.10 -27.21
CA GLU A 40 -28.46 -20.43 -26.80
C GLU A 40 -29.98 -20.64 -26.95
N GLU A 41 -30.77 -19.56 -27.05
CA GLU A 41 -32.23 -19.66 -27.23
C GLU A 41 -32.66 -19.97 -28.69
N GLU A 42 -31.81 -19.77 -29.70
CA GLU A 42 -32.21 -19.97 -31.11
C GLU A 42 -32.17 -21.43 -31.61
N ASP A 43 -31.48 -22.35 -30.92
CA ASP A 43 -31.23 -23.72 -31.42
C ASP A 43 -32.27 -24.78 -31.00
N THR A 44 -33.36 -24.40 -30.32
CA THR A 44 -34.39 -25.35 -29.86
C THR A 44 -35.67 -25.33 -30.70
N LYS A 45 -35.59 -25.62 -32.01
CA LYS A 45 -36.79 -25.91 -32.85
C LYS A 45 -36.78 -27.35 -33.40
N PRO A 46 -37.76 -28.21 -33.04
CA PRO A 46 -37.78 -29.60 -33.49
C PRO A 46 -38.32 -29.75 -34.93
N LYS A 47 -37.57 -30.46 -35.78
CA LYS A 47 -37.97 -30.90 -37.13
C LYS A 47 -38.95 -32.10 -37.07
N LYS A 48 -40.11 -31.97 -37.71
CA LYS A 48 -41.12 -33.04 -37.90
C LYS A 48 -40.68 -34.07 -38.97
N PRO A 49 -40.98 -35.37 -38.79
CA PRO A 49 -40.73 -36.39 -39.83
C PRO A 49 -41.94 -36.57 -40.76
N GLN A 50 -41.69 -36.70 -42.08
CA GLN A 50 -42.69 -37.05 -43.09
C GLN A 50 -42.80 -38.58 -43.27
N ARG A 51 -44.05 -39.06 -43.26
CA ARG A 51 -44.50 -40.45 -43.46
C ARG A 51 -44.50 -40.84 -44.94
N LYS A 52 -43.87 -41.98 -45.28
CA LYS A 52 -44.07 -42.73 -46.54
C LYS A 52 -45.44 -43.43 -46.56
N LYS A 53 -46.13 -43.43 -47.70
CA LYS A 53 -47.27 -44.31 -48.03
C LYS A 53 -46.87 -45.28 -49.15
N GLY A 54 -47.18 -46.57 -48.97
CA GLY A 54 -47.34 -47.55 -50.07
C GLY A 54 -48.67 -47.31 -50.80
N ASN A 55 -49.20 -48.17 -51.66
CA ASN A 55 -48.90 -49.47 -52.26
C ASN A 55 -49.94 -49.62 -53.41
N SER A 56 -49.81 -50.67 -54.22
CA SER A 56 -50.90 -51.41 -54.86
C SER A 56 -51.28 -51.10 -56.33
N GLN A 57 -50.92 -52.08 -57.16
CA GLN A 57 -51.53 -52.46 -58.44
C GLN A 57 -53.06 -52.65 -58.36
N LYS A 58 -53.75 -52.45 -59.49
CA LYS A 58 -55.10 -52.96 -59.74
C LYS A 58 -55.26 -53.42 -61.20
N SER A 59 -55.77 -54.64 -61.32
CA SER A 59 -56.06 -55.47 -62.50
C SER A 59 -57.36 -55.11 -63.25
N GLY A 60 -57.48 -55.58 -64.49
CA GLY A 60 -58.73 -55.84 -65.23
C GLY A 60 -58.40 -56.13 -66.71
N ALA A 61 -58.55 -57.31 -67.32
CA ALA A 61 -59.60 -58.33 -67.42
C ALA A 61 -60.67 -58.06 -68.51
N ALA A 62 -60.84 -59.09 -69.36
CA ALA A 62 -61.98 -59.45 -70.22
C ALA A 62 -62.19 -58.73 -71.57
N SER A 63 -62.30 -59.50 -72.67
CA SER A 63 -63.62 -59.88 -73.21
C SER A 63 -63.52 -60.84 -74.41
N VAL A 64 -64.40 -61.84 -74.39
CA VAL A 64 -64.64 -62.94 -75.35
C VAL A 64 -65.82 -62.55 -76.27
N GLY A 65 -65.91 -63.09 -77.49
CA GLY A 65 -67.20 -63.19 -78.19
C GLY A 65 -67.21 -63.58 -79.68
N GLY A 66 -67.84 -64.72 -79.99
CA GLY A 66 -68.59 -65.02 -81.23
C GLY A 66 -67.85 -65.85 -82.30
N SER A 67 -68.09 -67.15 -82.54
CA SER A 67 -69.29 -67.93 -82.92
C SER A 67 -69.66 -67.89 -84.42
N SER A 68 -69.41 -68.99 -85.15
CA SER A 68 -70.37 -69.60 -86.11
C SER A 68 -69.83 -70.90 -86.75
N THR A 69 -70.67 -71.94 -86.71
CA THR A 69 -70.61 -73.32 -87.25
C THR A 69 -70.91 -73.41 -88.78
N PRO A 70 -71.04 -74.60 -89.40
CA PRO A 70 -70.23 -75.85 -89.38
C PRO A 70 -69.98 -76.41 -90.80
N SER A 71 -68.87 -77.12 -91.07
CA SER A 71 -68.79 -78.10 -92.17
C SER A 71 -67.59 -79.03 -92.02
N ASP A 72 -67.83 -80.32 -92.28
CA ASP A 72 -66.89 -81.43 -92.38
C ASP A 72 -66.16 -81.92 -91.10
N PRO A 73 -66.51 -83.09 -90.53
CA PRO A 73 -65.88 -83.62 -89.31
C PRO A 73 -64.39 -83.96 -89.46
N LEU A 74 -63.88 -84.14 -90.69
CA LEU A 74 -62.45 -84.34 -90.97
C LEU A 74 -61.68 -83.01 -91.14
N ALA A 75 -62.33 -81.96 -91.66
CA ALA A 75 -61.79 -80.61 -91.75
C ALA A 75 -61.75 -79.93 -90.36
N LEU A 76 -62.78 -80.15 -89.53
CA LEU A 76 -62.84 -79.70 -88.14
C LEU A 76 -61.78 -80.38 -87.27
N LEU A 77 -61.48 -81.66 -87.50
CA LEU A 77 -60.41 -82.35 -86.77
C LEU A 77 -59.02 -81.84 -87.19
N THR A 78 -58.80 -81.58 -88.47
CA THR A 78 -57.54 -80.99 -88.95
C THR A 78 -57.39 -79.52 -88.55
N GLU A 79 -58.46 -78.74 -88.54
CA GLU A 79 -58.48 -77.36 -88.06
C GLU A 79 -58.34 -77.26 -86.54
N THR A 80 -58.97 -78.15 -85.77
CA THR A 80 -58.78 -78.22 -84.31
C THR A 80 -57.38 -78.70 -83.96
N VAL A 81 -56.81 -79.67 -84.69
CA VAL A 81 -55.41 -80.08 -84.51
C VAL A 81 -54.46 -78.96 -84.90
N ALA A 82 -54.72 -78.22 -85.98
CA ALA A 82 -53.92 -77.06 -86.39
C ALA A 82 -54.02 -75.90 -85.37
N ASN A 83 -55.22 -75.63 -84.84
CA ASN A 83 -55.45 -74.63 -83.79
C ASN A 83 -54.82 -75.04 -82.46
N LEU A 84 -54.85 -76.33 -82.11
CA LEU A 84 -54.13 -76.86 -80.93
C LEU A 84 -52.62 -76.80 -81.12
N GLN A 85 -52.10 -77.10 -82.32
CA GLN A 85 -50.69 -76.94 -82.64
C GLN A 85 -50.28 -75.47 -82.52
N LYS A 86 -51.08 -74.54 -83.07
CA LYS A 86 -50.86 -73.10 -82.97
C LYS A 86 -50.90 -72.62 -81.51
N ALA A 87 -51.91 -73.02 -80.74
CA ALA A 87 -52.03 -72.70 -79.32
C ALA A 87 -50.86 -73.28 -78.51
N MET A 88 -50.39 -74.49 -78.85
CA MET A 88 -49.22 -75.10 -78.22
C MET A 88 -47.93 -74.36 -78.57
N THR A 89 -47.78 -73.87 -79.81
CA THR A 89 -46.63 -73.02 -80.18
C THR A 89 -46.67 -71.67 -79.49
N GLU A 90 -47.84 -71.03 -79.39
CA GLU A 90 -48.03 -69.77 -78.66
C GLU A 90 -47.76 -69.94 -77.16
N GLU A 91 -48.19 -71.04 -76.54
CA GLU A 91 -47.86 -71.31 -75.14
C GLU A 91 -46.38 -71.65 -74.93
N ARG A 92 -45.74 -72.34 -75.88
CA ARG A 92 -44.28 -72.54 -75.84
C ARG A 92 -43.54 -71.22 -75.92
N GLU A 93 -44.00 -70.29 -76.76
CA GLU A 93 -43.42 -68.95 -76.91
C GLU A 93 -43.62 -68.11 -75.64
N LYS A 94 -44.82 -68.12 -75.04
CA LYS A 94 -45.08 -67.48 -73.75
C LYS A 94 -44.21 -68.07 -72.64
N MET A 95 -44.08 -69.40 -72.56
CA MET A 95 -43.20 -70.04 -71.59
C MET A 95 -41.72 -69.68 -71.81
N ALA A 96 -41.28 -69.55 -73.07
CA ALA A 96 -39.93 -69.08 -73.37
C ALA A 96 -39.72 -67.62 -72.92
N ASN A 97 -40.67 -66.74 -73.20
CA ASN A 97 -40.64 -65.33 -72.77
C ASN A 97 -40.67 -65.19 -71.23
N LEU A 98 -41.51 -65.98 -70.54
CA LEU A 98 -41.56 -66.01 -69.08
C LEU A 98 -40.25 -66.51 -68.47
N ARG A 99 -39.63 -67.54 -69.06
CA ARG A 99 -38.31 -68.00 -68.61
C ARG A 99 -37.26 -66.91 -68.80
N LYS A 100 -37.26 -66.23 -69.94
CA LYS A 100 -36.36 -65.11 -70.22
C LYS A 100 -36.56 -63.95 -69.23
N ALA A 101 -37.81 -63.56 -68.97
CA ALA A 101 -38.12 -62.52 -67.99
C ALA A 101 -37.69 -62.94 -66.57
N MET A 102 -37.89 -64.20 -66.18
CA MET A 102 -37.43 -64.71 -64.89
C MET A 102 -35.89 -64.71 -64.78
N THR A 103 -35.17 -65.03 -65.86
CA THR A 103 -33.70 -64.95 -65.86
C THR A 103 -33.21 -63.52 -65.74
N GLU A 104 -33.81 -62.58 -66.48
CA GLU A 104 -33.49 -61.13 -66.38
C GLU A 104 -33.79 -60.58 -64.98
N GLU A 105 -34.92 -60.97 -64.36
CA GLU A 105 -35.27 -60.57 -63.00
C GLU A 105 -34.29 -61.15 -61.95
N ARG A 106 -33.84 -62.39 -62.13
CA ARG A 106 -32.80 -62.99 -61.27
C ARG A 106 -31.47 -62.27 -61.39
N GLU A 107 -31.05 -61.93 -62.61
CA GLU A 107 -29.82 -61.16 -62.85
C GLU A 107 -29.91 -59.77 -62.21
N ALA A 108 -31.02 -59.06 -62.39
CA ALA A 108 -31.26 -57.78 -61.73
C ALA A 108 -31.27 -57.88 -60.20
N MET A 109 -31.86 -58.95 -59.65
CA MET A 109 -31.86 -59.21 -58.20
C MET A 109 -30.44 -59.49 -57.69
N THR A 110 -29.63 -60.26 -58.42
CA THR A 110 -28.23 -60.49 -58.04
C THR A 110 -27.42 -59.20 -58.06
N GLU A 111 -27.58 -58.34 -59.08
CA GLU A 111 -26.93 -57.03 -59.13
C GLU A 111 -27.34 -56.12 -57.96
N GLU A 112 -28.62 -56.08 -57.60
CA GLU A 112 -29.09 -55.31 -56.44
C GLU A 112 -28.56 -55.88 -55.12
N CYS A 113 -28.50 -57.20 -54.96
CA CYS A 113 -27.88 -57.84 -53.80
C CYS A 113 -26.39 -57.46 -53.68
N GLU A 114 -25.65 -57.44 -54.78
CA GLU A 114 -24.25 -57.00 -54.80
C GLU A 114 -24.10 -55.52 -54.42
N LYS A 115 -24.96 -54.64 -54.94
CA LYS A 115 -24.98 -53.22 -54.55
C LYS A 115 -25.27 -53.04 -53.06
N VAL A 116 -26.24 -53.77 -52.52
CA VAL A 116 -26.58 -53.73 -51.09
C VAL A 116 -25.41 -54.22 -50.23
N ALA A 117 -24.74 -55.30 -50.63
CA ALA A 117 -23.56 -55.80 -49.93
C ALA A 117 -22.41 -54.77 -49.94
N ASN A 118 -22.16 -54.13 -51.08
CA ASN A 118 -21.16 -53.07 -51.19
C ASN A 118 -21.50 -51.84 -50.33
N LEU A 119 -22.76 -51.43 -50.28
CA LEU A 119 -23.22 -50.34 -49.42
C LEU A 119 -23.10 -50.67 -47.93
N GLN A 120 -23.42 -51.91 -47.54
CA GLN A 120 -23.24 -52.37 -46.16
C GLN A 120 -21.77 -52.32 -45.76
N LYS A 121 -20.87 -52.78 -46.64
CA LYS A 121 -19.42 -52.72 -46.42
C LYS A 121 -18.92 -51.28 -46.29
N ALA A 122 -19.34 -50.38 -47.19
CA ALA A 122 -18.98 -48.97 -47.11
C ALA A 122 -19.49 -48.32 -45.81
N MET A 123 -20.72 -48.65 -45.37
CA MET A 123 -21.27 -48.14 -44.11
C MET A 123 -20.50 -48.65 -42.88
N THR A 124 -20.02 -49.91 -42.90
CA THR A 124 -19.18 -50.43 -41.80
C THR A 124 -17.83 -49.73 -41.75
N GLU A 125 -17.18 -49.52 -42.90
CA GLU A 125 -15.91 -48.80 -42.99
C GLU A 125 -16.05 -47.33 -42.51
N GLU A 126 -17.15 -46.66 -42.90
CA GLU A 126 -17.43 -45.29 -42.44
C GLU A 126 -17.68 -45.22 -40.93
N ARG A 127 -18.36 -46.22 -40.35
CA ARG A 127 -18.58 -46.29 -38.91
C ARG A 127 -17.29 -46.51 -38.13
N GLU A 128 -16.42 -47.38 -38.62
CA GLU A 128 -15.10 -47.62 -38.01
C GLU A 128 -14.25 -46.34 -38.05
N ALA A 129 -14.19 -45.66 -39.21
CA ALA A 129 -13.50 -44.38 -39.34
C ALA A 129 -14.07 -43.30 -38.40
N LEU A 130 -15.41 -43.23 -38.26
CA LEU A 130 -16.05 -42.30 -37.33
C LEU A 130 -15.70 -42.61 -35.88
N THR A 131 -15.65 -43.90 -35.48
CA THR A 131 -15.24 -44.28 -34.13
C THR A 131 -13.80 -43.90 -33.83
N GLU A 132 -12.88 -44.11 -34.78
CA GLU A 132 -11.47 -43.69 -34.63
C GLU A 132 -11.34 -42.17 -34.48
N GLU A 133 -12.07 -41.40 -35.29
CA GLU A 133 -12.06 -39.93 -35.16
C GLU A 133 -12.67 -39.47 -33.84
N CYS A 134 -13.75 -40.10 -33.36
CA CYS A 134 -14.31 -39.81 -32.04
C CYS A 134 -13.29 -40.09 -30.92
N GLU A 135 -12.51 -41.18 -31.01
CA GLU A 135 -11.45 -41.48 -30.05
C GLU A 135 -10.30 -40.47 -30.10
N LYS A 136 -9.87 -40.05 -31.30
CA LYS A 136 -8.87 -38.99 -31.46
C LYS A 136 -9.33 -37.67 -30.84
N VAL A 137 -10.56 -37.26 -31.10
CA VAL A 137 -11.15 -36.04 -30.52
C VAL A 137 -11.21 -36.14 -29.00
N ALA A 138 -11.64 -37.29 -28.45
CA ALA A 138 -11.68 -37.48 -27.01
C ALA A 138 -10.28 -37.43 -26.36
N ASN A 139 -9.27 -37.99 -27.02
CA ASN A 139 -7.89 -37.95 -26.54
C ASN A 139 -7.30 -36.53 -26.61
N LEU A 140 -7.54 -35.79 -27.69
CA LEU A 140 -7.14 -34.39 -27.82
C LEU A 140 -7.80 -33.51 -26.76
N GLN A 141 -9.10 -33.70 -26.51
CA GLN A 141 -9.82 -32.96 -25.49
C GLN A 141 -9.26 -33.23 -24.09
N LYS A 142 -8.92 -34.49 -23.77
CA LYS A 142 -8.27 -34.84 -22.51
C LYS A 142 -6.90 -34.18 -22.38
N ALA A 143 -6.06 -34.26 -23.41
CA ALA A 143 -4.74 -33.66 -23.43
C ALA A 143 -4.79 -32.13 -23.22
N MET A 144 -5.69 -31.46 -23.95
CA MET A 144 -5.89 -30.02 -23.84
C MET A 144 -6.35 -29.61 -22.43
N MET A 145 -7.30 -30.35 -21.85
CA MET A 145 -7.78 -30.08 -20.48
C MET A 145 -6.68 -30.30 -19.43
N THR A 146 -5.81 -31.31 -19.62
CA THR A 146 -4.69 -31.55 -18.71
C THR A 146 -3.63 -30.46 -18.80
N GLU A 147 -3.25 -30.06 -20.02
CA GLU A 147 -2.28 -28.99 -20.24
C GLU A 147 -2.79 -27.65 -19.72
N GLU A 148 -4.06 -27.33 -19.95
CA GLU A 148 -4.67 -26.11 -19.43
C GLU A 148 -4.67 -26.09 -17.89
N ARG A 149 -4.99 -27.23 -17.26
CA ARG A 149 -4.98 -27.36 -15.81
C ARG A 149 -3.57 -27.16 -15.24
N GLU A 150 -2.56 -27.77 -15.84
CA GLU A 150 -1.16 -27.59 -15.42
C GLU A 150 -0.68 -26.15 -15.62
N ALA A 151 -1.05 -25.52 -16.74
CA ALA A 151 -0.73 -24.12 -16.99
C ALA A 151 -1.38 -23.19 -15.96
N ARG A 152 -2.67 -23.41 -15.64
CA ARG A 152 -3.38 -22.68 -14.58
C ARG A 152 -2.70 -22.85 -13.22
N GLN A 153 -2.34 -24.07 -12.84
CA GLN A 153 -1.64 -24.33 -11.57
C GLN A 153 -0.28 -23.62 -11.50
N LYS A 154 0.47 -23.60 -12.59
CA LYS A 154 1.74 -22.85 -12.67
C LYS A 154 1.52 -21.36 -12.48
N VAL A 155 0.50 -20.78 -13.12
CA VAL A 155 0.14 -19.37 -12.98
C VAL A 155 -0.33 -19.03 -11.55
N GLU A 156 -1.13 -19.89 -10.94
CA GLU A 156 -1.55 -19.72 -9.54
C GLU A 156 -0.36 -19.76 -8.57
N ALA A 157 0.58 -20.69 -8.78
CA ALA A 157 1.78 -20.78 -7.96
C ALA A 157 2.70 -19.56 -8.13
N THR A 158 2.89 -19.05 -9.35
CA THR A 158 3.68 -17.83 -9.57
C THR A 158 3.00 -16.60 -8.96
N LEU A 159 1.68 -16.50 -9.07
CA LEU A 159 0.90 -15.41 -8.47
C LEU A 159 0.98 -15.43 -6.93
N ALA A 160 0.87 -16.60 -6.31
CA ALA A 160 1.04 -16.75 -4.86
C ALA A 160 2.46 -16.34 -4.41
N ASN A 161 3.49 -16.74 -5.15
CA ASN A 161 4.88 -16.34 -4.86
C ASN A 161 5.08 -14.82 -5.01
N LEU A 162 4.50 -14.20 -6.05
CA LEU A 162 4.56 -12.75 -6.24
C LEU A 162 3.83 -11.99 -5.14
N GLN A 163 2.67 -12.48 -4.69
CA GLN A 163 1.95 -11.89 -3.56
C GLN A 163 2.79 -11.94 -2.28
N LYS A 164 3.43 -13.09 -2.00
CA LYS A 164 4.32 -13.23 -0.85
C LYS A 164 5.52 -12.26 -0.93
N ALA A 165 6.19 -12.19 -2.08
CA ALA A 165 7.29 -11.26 -2.28
C ALA A 165 6.86 -9.79 -2.11
N MET A 166 5.68 -9.43 -2.63
CA MET A 166 5.12 -8.08 -2.46
C MET A 166 4.84 -7.77 -0.98
N THR A 167 4.32 -8.74 -0.20
CA THR A 167 4.09 -8.53 1.23
C THR A 167 5.40 -8.35 2.01
N GLU A 168 6.45 -9.12 1.68
CA GLU A 168 7.77 -8.98 2.29
C GLU A 168 8.41 -7.61 1.96
N GLU A 169 8.30 -7.15 0.71
CA GLU A 169 8.80 -5.82 0.32
C GLU A 169 8.01 -4.69 1.00
N ARG A 170 6.68 -4.82 1.14
CA ARG A 170 5.88 -3.85 1.89
C ARG A 170 6.31 -3.75 3.35
N GLU A 171 6.61 -4.88 3.98
CA GLU A 171 7.13 -4.92 5.36
C GLU A 171 8.50 -4.24 5.46
N LYS A 172 9.42 -4.51 4.52
CA LYS A 172 10.72 -3.83 4.46
C LYS A 172 10.57 -2.32 4.31
N VAL A 173 9.69 -1.86 3.42
CA VAL A 173 9.42 -0.43 3.22
C VAL A 173 8.86 0.21 4.50
N ALA A 174 7.92 -0.45 5.19
CA ALA A 174 7.38 0.04 6.45
C ALA A 174 8.46 0.16 7.54
N ASN A 175 9.34 -0.83 7.65
CA ASN A 175 10.47 -0.81 8.58
C ASN A 175 11.47 0.30 8.25
N LEU A 176 11.78 0.52 6.97
CA LEU A 176 12.66 1.62 6.54
C LEU A 176 12.04 3.00 6.82
N GLN A 177 10.74 3.16 6.61
CA GLN A 177 10.04 4.41 6.95
C GLN A 177 10.11 4.69 8.45
N LYS A 178 9.90 3.67 9.30
CA LYS A 178 10.03 3.79 10.75
C LYS A 178 11.45 4.19 11.16
N ALA A 179 12.46 3.51 10.61
CA ALA A 179 13.86 3.84 10.90
C ALA A 179 14.23 5.28 10.48
N MET A 180 13.74 5.74 9.32
CA MET A 180 13.95 7.12 8.86
C MET A 180 13.29 8.14 9.79
N THR A 181 12.09 7.85 10.32
CA THR A 181 11.43 8.74 11.28
C THR A 181 12.19 8.82 12.61
N GLU A 182 12.66 7.69 13.12
CA GLU A 182 13.47 7.65 14.35
C GLU A 182 14.81 8.39 14.16
N GLU A 183 15.47 8.22 13.01
CA GLU A 183 16.69 8.96 12.68
C GLU A 183 16.44 10.47 12.59
N ARG A 184 15.32 10.89 12.01
CA ARG A 184 14.93 12.30 11.91
C ARG A 184 14.68 12.93 13.28
N GLU A 185 14.00 12.23 14.17
CA GLU A 185 13.78 12.67 15.55
C GLU A 185 15.10 12.78 16.32
N ALA A 186 16.00 11.81 16.14
CA ALA A 186 17.33 11.85 16.72
C ALA A 186 18.13 13.06 16.22
N TRP A 187 18.08 13.35 14.91
CA TRP A 187 18.72 14.53 14.33
C TRP A 187 18.16 15.84 14.86
N GLN A 188 16.83 15.96 14.97
CA GLN A 188 16.20 17.15 15.56
C GLN A 188 16.63 17.37 17.00
N LYS A 189 16.75 16.29 17.78
CA LYS A 189 17.27 16.38 19.15
C LYS A 189 18.72 16.85 19.19
N VAL A 190 19.58 16.31 18.32
CA VAL A 190 20.98 16.74 18.21
C VAL A 190 21.06 18.22 17.80
N GLU A 191 20.28 18.64 16.81
CA GLU A 191 20.23 20.02 16.35
C GLU A 191 19.76 20.97 17.48
N ALA A 192 18.73 20.59 18.24
CA ALA A 192 18.27 21.36 19.39
C ALA A 192 19.34 21.46 20.49
N THR A 193 20.04 20.36 20.80
CA THR A 193 21.15 20.40 21.77
C THR A 193 22.30 21.27 21.30
N LEU A 194 22.66 21.19 20.02
CA LEU A 194 23.73 22.00 19.44
C LEU A 194 23.37 23.48 19.40
N ALA A 195 22.12 23.82 19.09
CA ALA A 195 21.62 25.19 19.14
C ALA A 195 21.73 25.75 20.57
N SER A 196 21.29 24.98 21.58
CA SER A 196 21.42 25.38 22.99
C SER A 196 22.88 25.55 23.42
N GLU A 197 23.79 24.67 23.00
CA GLU A 197 25.22 24.80 23.30
C GLU A 197 25.85 26.01 22.60
N ARG A 198 25.44 26.29 21.36
CA ARG A 198 25.90 27.46 20.61
C ARG A 198 25.49 28.75 21.30
N ASP A 199 24.23 28.85 21.71
CA ASP A 199 23.71 30.01 22.42
C ASP A 199 24.42 30.22 23.76
N GLU A 200 24.68 29.12 24.49
CA GLU A 200 25.46 29.15 25.73
C GLU A 200 26.90 29.64 25.49
N ARG A 201 27.59 29.14 24.46
CA ARG A 201 28.94 29.59 24.11
C ARG A 201 28.98 31.05 23.65
N LEU A 202 28.02 31.49 22.85
CA LEU A 202 27.93 32.90 22.43
C LEU A 202 27.70 33.80 23.64
N TRP A 203 26.87 33.38 24.58
CA TRP A 203 26.65 34.10 25.82
C TRP A 203 27.95 34.19 26.65
N GLN A 204 28.68 33.09 26.80
CA GLN A 204 29.99 33.07 27.47
C GLN A 204 31.01 34.00 26.81
N LEU A 205 31.12 33.98 25.48
CA LEU A 205 32.02 34.86 24.74
C LEU A 205 31.64 36.34 24.93
N SER A 206 30.35 36.66 24.96
CA SER A 206 29.89 38.04 25.19
C SER A 206 30.26 38.56 26.58
N GLU A 207 30.20 37.70 27.61
CA GLU A 207 30.62 38.04 28.98
C GLU A 207 32.14 38.25 29.08
N VAL A 208 32.94 37.39 28.44
CA VAL A 208 34.41 37.55 28.40
C VAL A 208 34.77 38.85 27.68
N ALA A 209 34.18 39.11 26.51
CA ALA A 209 34.41 40.33 25.74
C ALA A 209 34.04 41.60 26.53
N GLY A 210 32.92 41.55 27.28
CA GLY A 210 32.52 42.67 28.15
C GLY A 210 33.52 42.92 29.29
N ARG A 211 34.08 41.87 29.90
CA ARG A 211 35.11 42.00 30.94
C ARG A 211 36.43 42.54 30.40
N THR A 212 36.88 42.04 29.24
CA THR A 212 38.12 42.51 28.62
C THR A 212 38.00 43.96 28.18
N GLY A 213 36.87 44.36 27.59
CA GLY A 213 36.64 45.75 27.18
C GLY A 213 36.67 46.75 28.35
N GLU A 214 36.10 46.40 29.51
CA GLU A 214 36.18 47.26 30.70
C GLU A 214 37.60 47.37 31.25
N LEU A 215 38.35 46.26 31.26
CA LEU A 215 39.76 46.26 31.70
C LEU A 215 40.64 47.10 30.78
N GLU A 216 40.46 46.96 29.46
CA GLU A 216 41.15 47.79 28.46
C GLU A 216 40.81 49.26 28.63
N GLN A 217 39.52 49.60 28.80
CA GLN A 217 39.09 50.97 29.01
C GLN A 217 39.69 51.57 30.29
N TRP A 218 39.70 50.81 31.39
CA TRP A 218 40.35 51.23 32.63
C TRP A 218 41.86 51.44 32.43
N ALA A 219 42.55 50.51 31.76
CA ALA A 219 43.98 50.61 31.53
C ALA A 219 44.36 51.87 30.73
N VAL A 220 43.50 52.31 29.80
CA VAL A 220 43.71 53.53 29.00
C VAL A 220 43.38 54.81 29.77
N THR A 221 42.29 54.81 30.54
CA THR A 221 41.74 56.04 31.15
C THR A 221 42.20 56.27 32.59
N ALA A 222 42.65 55.22 33.28
CA ALA A 222 42.88 55.19 34.73
C ALA A 222 41.68 55.69 35.55
N ASP A 223 40.47 55.61 35.01
CA ASP A 223 39.26 56.12 35.64
C ASP A 223 38.88 55.24 36.86
N PRO A 224 38.86 55.80 38.09
CA PRO A 224 38.47 55.06 39.29
C PRO A 224 37.05 54.50 39.20
N GLU A 225 36.17 55.11 38.42
CA GLU A 225 34.78 54.67 38.23
C GLU A 225 34.70 53.33 37.48
N ILE A 226 35.60 53.11 36.52
CA ILE A 226 35.67 51.83 35.79
C ILE A 226 36.22 50.74 36.72
N LEU A 227 37.21 51.08 37.56
CA LEU A 227 37.76 50.15 38.54
C LEU A 227 36.72 49.70 39.57
N ASP A 228 35.91 50.62 40.08
CA ASP A 228 34.86 50.30 41.05
C ASP A 228 33.77 49.41 40.44
N ARG A 229 33.42 49.62 39.18
CA ARG A 229 32.51 48.73 38.42
C ARG A 229 33.08 47.32 38.27
N ILE A 230 34.36 47.21 37.92
CA ILE A 230 35.05 45.91 37.80
C ILE A 230 35.05 45.18 39.16
N ARG A 231 35.34 45.90 40.25
CA ARG A 231 35.31 45.36 41.63
C ARG A 231 33.91 44.89 42.03
N LEU A 232 32.89 45.71 41.80
CA LEU A 232 31.49 45.37 42.12
C LEU A 232 31.02 44.15 41.33
N ARG A 233 31.36 44.06 40.04
CA ARG A 233 31.07 42.88 39.23
C ARG A 233 31.76 41.62 39.76
N SER A 234 33.04 41.75 40.15
CA SER A 234 33.82 40.64 40.70
C SER A 234 33.25 40.16 42.04
N LEU A 235 32.79 41.09 42.88
CA LEU A 235 32.12 40.77 44.13
C LEU A 235 30.78 40.06 43.91
N LEU A 236 29.97 40.52 42.95
CA LEU A 236 28.73 39.85 42.57
C LEU A 236 29.00 38.45 42.01
N ASP A 237 30.02 38.30 41.16
CA ASP A 237 30.41 37.00 40.61
C ASP A 237 30.84 36.03 41.73
N GLU A 238 31.60 36.50 42.72
CA GLU A 238 31.98 35.67 43.86
C GLU A 238 30.78 35.30 44.74
N GLY A 239 29.87 36.25 44.98
CA GLY A 239 28.61 35.98 45.70
C GLY A 239 27.75 34.94 44.98
N GLN A 240 27.56 35.09 43.67
CA GLN A 240 26.81 34.14 42.83
C GLN A 240 27.49 32.77 42.80
N ALA A 241 28.82 32.72 42.71
CA ALA A 241 29.58 31.46 42.74
C ALA A 241 29.43 30.72 44.08
N LYS A 242 29.52 31.42 45.21
CA LYS A 242 29.27 30.84 46.53
C LYS A 242 27.86 30.27 46.65
N LEU A 243 26.85 31.00 46.16
CA LEU A 243 25.47 30.50 46.14
C LEU A 243 25.29 29.27 45.25
N ALA A 244 25.94 29.23 44.08
CA ALA A 244 25.93 28.07 43.19
C ALA A 244 26.48 26.82 43.88
N ARG A 245 27.64 26.95 44.54
CA ARG A 245 28.28 25.86 45.30
C ARG A 245 27.40 25.42 46.47
N PHE A 246 26.82 26.37 47.21
CA PHE A 246 25.92 26.05 48.32
C PHE A 246 24.65 25.32 47.86
N ALA A 247 24.07 25.74 46.74
CA ALA A 247 22.92 25.07 46.12
C ALA A 247 23.28 23.71 45.47
N GLY A 248 24.56 23.31 45.48
CA GLY A 248 25.02 22.06 44.89
C GLY A 248 24.96 22.05 43.36
N LEU A 249 24.93 23.22 42.72
CA LEU A 249 24.85 23.35 41.26
C LEU A 249 26.21 23.12 40.59
N VAL A 250 27.30 23.33 41.32
CA VAL A 250 28.68 23.25 40.84
C VAL A 250 29.58 22.68 41.93
N SER A 251 30.72 22.12 41.52
CA SER A 251 31.76 21.62 42.40
C SER A 251 32.59 22.77 42.98
N GLU A 252 33.18 22.57 44.15
CA GLU A 252 34.14 23.53 44.74
C GLU A 252 35.37 23.75 43.85
N LYS A 253 35.71 22.76 43.00
CA LYS A 253 36.82 22.84 42.05
C LYS A 253 36.54 23.76 40.86
N ASP A 254 35.28 24.15 40.65
CA ASP A 254 34.89 24.95 39.51
C ASP A 254 35.26 26.43 39.70
N THR A 255 35.69 27.06 38.61
CA THR A 255 36.10 28.48 38.61
C THR A 255 34.93 29.38 39.04
N THR A 256 35.23 30.50 39.72
CA THR A 256 34.22 31.50 40.11
C THR A 256 33.38 31.96 38.91
N SER A 257 34.01 32.13 37.74
CA SER A 257 33.28 32.53 36.53
C SER A 257 32.25 31.49 36.09
N TYR A 258 32.63 30.20 36.08
CA TYR A 258 31.72 29.11 35.74
C TYR A 258 30.61 28.97 36.78
N ALA A 259 30.95 29.00 38.08
CA ALA A 259 29.99 28.91 39.17
C ALA A 259 28.95 30.05 39.16
N SER A 260 29.40 31.30 38.99
CA SER A 260 28.52 32.48 38.85
C SER A 260 27.59 32.36 37.64
N MET A 261 28.10 31.88 36.51
CA MET A 261 27.32 31.63 35.31
C MET A 261 26.26 30.54 35.54
N THR A 262 26.64 29.40 36.10
CA THR A 262 25.72 28.29 36.37
C THR A 262 24.58 28.72 37.29
N TRP A 263 24.88 29.54 38.30
CA TRP A 263 23.84 30.19 39.12
C TRP A 263 22.86 30.99 38.25
N ARG A 264 23.35 31.91 37.41
CA ARG A 264 22.51 32.77 36.57
C ARG A 264 21.68 31.98 35.55
N LEU A 265 22.25 30.90 34.99
CA LEU A 265 21.57 29.99 34.08
C LEU A 265 20.45 29.23 34.77
N LYS A 266 20.68 28.72 35.99
CA LYS A 266 19.64 28.00 36.74
C LYS A 266 18.46 28.89 37.15
N LEU A 267 18.67 30.20 37.15
CA LEU A 267 17.62 31.19 37.35
C LEU A 267 16.88 31.59 36.07
N LYS A 268 17.39 31.27 34.87
CA LYS A 268 16.57 31.40 33.64
C LYS A 268 15.44 30.36 33.73
N GLY A 269 14.23 30.72 33.31
CA GLY A 269 13.08 29.81 33.37
C GLY A 269 13.29 28.57 32.51
N GLU A 270 12.44 27.56 32.66
CA GLU A 270 12.51 26.30 31.89
C GLU A 270 12.45 26.52 30.37
N ASP A 271 11.81 27.61 29.93
CA ASP A 271 11.59 27.91 28.51
C ASP A 271 12.72 28.72 27.85
N GLY A 272 13.84 28.96 28.55
CA GLY A 272 14.96 29.77 28.03
C GLY A 272 14.69 31.29 27.97
N GLU A 273 13.42 31.70 28.11
CA GLU A 273 13.04 33.10 28.23
C GLU A 273 13.53 33.72 29.57
N PRO A 274 13.91 35.01 29.57
CA PRO A 274 14.32 35.68 30.79
C PRO A 274 13.15 35.78 31.75
N ALA A 275 13.16 34.92 32.77
CA ALA A 275 12.18 34.95 33.84
C ALA A 275 12.16 36.35 34.49
N ALA A 276 10.96 36.86 34.79
CA ALA A 276 10.83 38.10 35.54
C ALA A 276 11.65 38.04 36.84
N ASP A 277 12.22 39.15 37.29
CA ASP A 277 13.14 39.15 38.43
C ASP A 277 12.51 38.54 39.70
N ASP A 278 11.19 38.72 39.90
CA ASP A 278 10.47 38.08 41.02
C ASP A 278 10.36 36.55 40.89
N ALA A 279 10.28 36.02 39.66
CA ALA A 279 10.33 34.58 39.42
C ALA A 279 11.75 34.05 39.70
N ARG A 280 12.78 34.76 39.25
CA ARG A 280 14.20 34.43 39.51
C ARG A 280 14.50 34.43 41.01
N LEU A 281 14.01 35.42 41.73
CA LEU A 281 14.14 35.51 43.18
C LEU A 281 13.47 34.32 43.89
N ARG A 282 12.26 33.92 43.45
CA ARG A 282 11.58 32.74 43.99
C ARG A 282 12.37 31.46 43.72
N THR A 283 12.87 31.27 42.51
CA THR A 283 13.71 30.12 42.15
C THR A 283 14.98 30.08 43.00
N ALA A 284 15.67 31.22 43.15
CA ALA A 284 16.86 31.32 43.97
C ALA A 284 16.60 30.93 45.42
N ARG A 285 15.52 31.44 46.02
CA ARG A 285 15.12 31.06 47.38
C ARG A 285 14.85 29.57 47.49
N SER A 286 14.11 29.01 46.54
CA SER A 286 13.83 27.57 46.49
C SER A 286 15.11 26.73 46.40
N LEU A 287 16.10 27.16 45.61
CA LEU A 287 17.40 26.47 45.49
C LEU A 287 18.17 26.49 46.81
N LEU A 288 18.11 27.60 47.55
CA LEU A 288 18.85 27.76 48.81
C LEU A 288 18.15 27.04 49.99
N THR A 289 16.82 27.00 50.02
CA THR A 289 16.06 26.36 51.11
C THR A 289 15.75 24.89 50.87
N GLY A 290 15.77 24.43 49.62
CA GLY A 290 15.36 23.07 49.24
C GLY A 290 16.29 21.95 49.66
N ARG A 291 17.50 22.25 50.17
CA ARG A 291 18.54 21.24 50.46
C ARG A 291 18.32 20.47 51.78
N GLY A 292 17.28 20.80 52.57
CA GLY A 292 16.91 20.09 53.80
C GLY A 292 17.95 20.12 54.93
N GLY A 293 19.05 20.86 54.76
CA GLY A 293 20.10 21.06 55.76
C GLY A 293 19.94 22.38 56.51
N ILE A 294 20.71 22.52 57.59
CA ILE A 294 20.80 23.78 58.35
C ILE A 294 21.39 24.84 57.42
N ILE A 295 20.62 25.88 57.11
CA ILE A 295 21.07 27.00 56.29
C ILE A 295 22.09 27.79 57.11
N PRO A 296 23.32 28.02 56.60
CA PRO A 296 24.29 28.91 57.20
C PRO A 296 23.67 30.26 57.56
N GLN A 297 23.98 30.78 58.74
CA GLN A 297 23.44 32.07 59.19
C GLN A 297 23.71 33.19 58.18
N ALA A 298 24.88 33.19 57.53
CA ALA A 298 25.22 34.15 56.48
C ALA A 298 24.29 34.05 55.25
N ILE A 299 23.88 32.84 54.86
CA ILE A 299 22.93 32.63 53.75
C ILE A 299 21.51 32.99 54.19
N GLN A 300 21.14 32.69 55.44
CA GLN A 300 19.84 33.08 55.98
C GLN A 300 19.67 34.61 55.97
N VAL A 301 20.67 35.35 56.49
CA VAL A 301 20.69 36.82 56.47
C VAL A 301 20.60 37.36 55.04
N LEU A 302 21.28 36.71 54.10
CA LEU A 302 21.22 37.07 52.69
C LEU A 302 19.81 36.83 52.10
N VAL A 303 19.22 35.66 52.31
CA VAL A 303 17.89 35.26 51.80
C VAL A 303 16.77 36.19 52.31
N ASP A 304 16.88 36.59 53.57
CA ASP A 304 15.95 37.51 54.23
C ASP A 304 16.09 38.95 53.70
N ASN A 305 17.26 39.31 53.16
CA ASN A 305 17.49 40.60 52.51
C ASN A 305 17.06 40.55 51.04
N LYS A 306 15.85 41.06 50.77
CA LYS A 306 15.25 41.10 49.41
C LYS A 306 16.15 41.79 48.40
N ASP A 307 16.79 42.91 48.76
CA ASP A 307 17.58 43.72 47.83
C ASP A 307 18.92 43.07 47.51
N ALA A 308 19.59 42.47 48.52
CA ALA A 308 20.80 41.69 48.29
C ALA A 308 20.53 40.50 47.36
N MET A 309 19.44 39.76 47.60
CA MET A 309 19.03 38.66 46.73
C MET A 309 18.63 39.13 45.34
N ARG A 310 17.97 40.28 45.22
CA ARG A 310 17.64 40.87 43.92
C ARG A 310 18.91 41.16 43.12
N LEU A 311 19.91 41.79 43.72
CA LEU A 311 21.21 42.04 43.06
C LEU A 311 21.90 40.75 42.57
N LEU A 312 21.79 39.67 43.33
CA LEU A 312 22.37 38.36 42.98
C LEU A 312 21.52 37.55 41.99
N THR A 313 20.28 37.96 41.72
CA THR A 313 19.34 37.22 40.88
C THR A 313 18.89 37.98 39.63
N GLU A 314 19.05 39.30 39.52
CA GLU A 314 18.65 40.11 38.37
C GLU A 314 19.11 39.52 37.02
N THR A 315 18.20 39.49 36.04
CA THR A 315 18.48 38.99 34.67
C THR A 315 19.56 39.81 33.98
N LYS A 316 19.43 41.12 34.14
CA LYS A 316 20.29 42.15 33.59
C LYS A 316 20.77 42.96 34.76
N SER A 317 21.73 42.41 35.51
CA SER A 317 22.26 43.05 36.71
C SER A 317 22.48 44.52 36.42
N SER A 318 21.76 45.36 37.15
CA SER A 318 21.79 46.81 36.93
C SER A 318 23.23 47.34 37.12
N ILE A 319 24.01 46.68 37.98
CA ILE A 319 25.44 46.89 38.18
C ILE A 319 26.27 46.53 36.94
N ARG A 320 25.90 45.47 36.19
CA ARG A 320 26.59 45.06 34.94
C ARG A 320 26.22 45.93 33.74
N ASN A 321 24.98 46.39 33.64
CA ASN A 321 24.49 47.15 32.48
C ASN A 321 24.65 48.67 32.62
N TRP A 322 24.41 49.21 33.82
CA TRP A 322 24.36 50.66 34.04
C TRP A 322 25.58 51.18 34.80
N GLY A 323 26.42 50.27 35.30
CA GLY A 323 27.61 50.59 36.09
C GLY A 323 27.34 51.70 37.10
N ASN A 324 28.07 52.80 36.95
CA ASN A 324 28.17 53.88 37.92
C ASN A 324 26.84 54.61 38.23
N HIS A 325 25.91 54.67 37.28
CA HIS A 325 24.57 55.22 37.55
C HIS A 325 23.81 54.42 38.60
N PHE A 326 24.09 53.12 38.75
CA PHE A 326 23.47 52.31 39.80
C PHE A 326 24.27 52.37 41.09
N ALA A 327 25.61 52.32 41.05
CA ALA A 327 26.46 52.38 42.24
C ALA A 327 26.34 53.72 43.01
N HIS A 328 26.34 54.86 42.30
CA HIS A 328 26.12 56.17 42.93
C HIS A 328 24.65 56.41 43.29
N HIS A 329 23.70 55.86 42.53
CA HIS A 329 22.28 55.94 42.89
C HIS A 329 21.93 55.03 44.08
N LEU A 330 22.65 53.93 44.30
CA LEU A 330 22.59 53.13 45.54
C LEU A 330 23.23 53.89 46.72
N ALA A 331 24.30 54.64 46.48
CA ALA A 331 24.91 55.50 47.50
C ALA A 331 24.01 56.68 47.92
N SER A 332 23.12 57.13 47.03
CA SER A 332 22.14 58.20 47.29
C SER A 332 20.73 57.70 47.69
N LYS A 333 20.45 56.41 47.55
CA LYS A 333 19.19 55.77 47.98
C LYS A 333 19.12 55.56 49.51
N PRO A 334 17.90 55.36 50.06
CA PRO A 334 17.69 55.10 51.49
C PRO A 334 18.53 53.93 52.00
N ALA A 335 18.78 53.91 53.32
CA ALA A 335 19.73 53.01 54.00
C ALA A 335 19.57 51.49 53.69
N GLU A 336 18.42 51.09 53.16
CA GLU A 336 18.06 49.70 52.82
C GLU A 336 18.92 49.14 51.65
N ASP A 337 19.15 49.91 50.59
CA ASP A 337 19.94 49.46 49.43
C ASP A 337 21.44 49.32 49.78
N LYS A 338 21.95 50.17 50.67
CA LYS A 338 23.31 50.05 51.24
C LYS A 338 23.47 48.80 52.11
N LYS A 339 22.42 48.45 52.85
CA LYS A 339 22.36 47.23 53.66
C LYS A 339 22.42 45.98 52.78
N GLY A 340 21.84 46.01 51.58
CA GLY A 340 21.95 44.95 50.58
C GLY A 340 23.41 44.65 50.18
N MET A 341 24.15 45.67 49.76
CA MET A 341 25.56 45.55 49.37
C MET A 341 26.48 45.14 50.53
N LEU A 342 26.27 45.69 51.72
CA LEU A 342 27.00 45.28 52.92
C LEU A 342 26.74 43.82 53.26
N GLY A 343 25.51 43.34 53.10
CA GLY A 343 25.17 41.92 53.25
C GLY A 343 25.89 41.02 52.25
N ILE A 344 26.03 41.46 50.99
CA ILE A 344 26.83 40.73 49.99
C ILE A 344 28.31 40.73 50.37
N LEU A 345 28.86 41.87 50.80
CA LEU A 345 30.26 41.98 51.25
C LEU A 345 30.52 41.07 52.45
N GLU A 346 29.66 41.09 53.46
CA GLU A 346 29.78 40.22 54.64
C GLU A 346 29.72 38.74 54.24
N PHE A 347 28.81 38.38 53.34
CA PHE A 347 28.70 37.02 52.81
C PHE A 347 29.93 36.59 52.00
N VAL A 348 30.49 37.48 51.17
CA VAL A 348 31.67 37.18 50.35
C VAL A 348 32.96 37.19 51.18
N SER A 349 33.10 38.11 52.14
CA SER A 349 34.29 38.25 52.99
C SER A 349 34.31 37.32 54.20
N GLY A 350 33.16 36.79 54.61
CA GLY A 350 33.08 35.72 55.60
C GLY A 350 33.95 34.54 55.16
N SER A 351 35.08 34.38 55.85
CA SER A 351 36.11 33.38 55.55
C SER A 351 35.53 31.97 55.61
N SER A 352 35.99 31.15 54.65
CA SER A 352 35.64 29.74 54.38
C SER A 352 34.74 29.04 55.41
N MET A 353 33.53 28.70 54.97
CA MET A 353 32.87 27.47 55.44
C MET A 353 33.61 26.25 54.91
#